data_AF-A0A832SYW7-F1
#
_entry.id   AF-A0A832SYW7-F1
#
_cell.length_a   1.000
_cell.length_b   1.000
_cell.length_c   1.000
_cell.angle_alpha   90.00
_cell.angle_beta   90.00
_cell.angle_gamma   90.00
#
_symmetry.space_group_name_H-M   'P 1'
#
loop_
_entity.id
_entity.type
_entity.pdbx_description
1 polymer ?
#
loop_
_entity_poly.entity_id
_entity_poly.type
_entity_poly.pdbx_seq_one_letter_code
_entity_poly.pdbx_strand_id
1 'polypeptide(L)'
;MDYSIEHARVKEAIEKAQCAAPSPQELLNCIEGQLRGAGYTPIASQLLDANVDPVERPEEARFIRIEARRPGDKNTHVFTFAVLKPGGVYKALWLQSAVIEK
;
A
#
# COMPACT_ATOMS: atom_id res chain seq x y z
N MET A 1 15.99 -9.33 11.87
CA MET A 1 15.12 -8.15 12.01
C MET A 1 13.72 -8.67 12.25
N ASP A 2 12.97 -8.14 13.21
CA ASP A 2 11.57 -8.55 13.42
C ASP A 2 10.66 -7.76 12.47
N TYR A 3 10.40 -8.35 11.30
CA TYR A 3 9.58 -7.73 10.26
C TYR A 3 8.16 -7.45 10.71
N SER A 4 7.64 -8.20 11.68
CA SER A 4 6.29 -8.02 12.20
C SER A 4 6.16 -6.69 12.95
N ILE A 5 7.16 -6.35 13.78
CA ILE A 5 7.19 -5.08 14.51
C ILE A 5 7.32 -3.89 13.56
N GLU A 6 8.20 -4.01 12.56
CA GLU A 6 8.43 -2.92 11.61
C GLU A 6 7.20 -2.70 10.71
N HIS A 7 6.56 -3.76 10.22
CA HIS A 7 5.33 -3.64 9.45
C HIS A 7 4.16 -3.10 10.29
N ALA A 8 4.09 -3.43 11.59
CA ALA A 8 3.09 -2.86 12.49
C ALA A 8 3.24 -1.33 12.65
N ARG A 9 4.48 -0.81 12.71
CA ARG A 9 4.75 0.64 12.73
C ARG A 9 4.30 1.32 11.44
N VAL A 10 4.56 0.70 10.29
CA VAL A 10 4.10 1.21 8.98
C VAL A 10 2.57 1.23 8.93
N LYS A 11 1.92 0.15 9.37
CA LYS A 11 0.46 0.07 9.47
C LYS A 11 -0.08 1.23 10.29
N GLU A 12 0.44 1.44 11.50
CA GLU A 12 0.01 2.52 12.39
C GLU A 12 0.19 3.91 11.76
N ALA A 13 1.32 4.14 11.08
CA ALA A 13 1.57 5.41 10.39
C ALA A 13 0.55 5.67 9.27
N ILE A 14 0.26 4.67 8.44
CA ILE A 14 -0.71 4.79 7.34
C ILE A 14 -2.13 4.95 7.87
N GLU A 15 -2.52 4.18 8.89
CA GLU A 15 -3.84 4.30 9.52
C GLU A 15 -4.04 5.68 10.17
N LYS A 16 -3.00 6.25 10.78
CA LYS A 16 -3.02 7.63 11.32
C LYS A 16 -3.07 8.70 10.24
N ALA A 17 -2.40 8.50 9.10
CA ALA A 17 -2.40 9.44 8.00
C ALA A 17 -3.79 9.58 7.34
N GLN A 18 -4.67 8.57 7.51
CA GLN A 18 -6.04 8.57 6.99
C GLN A 18 -6.11 8.95 5.51
N CYS A 19 -5.23 8.39 4.67
CA CYS A 19 -5.19 8.67 3.24
C CYS A 19 -6.60 8.53 2.62
N ALA A 20 -7.09 9.66 2.09
CA ALA A 20 -8.36 9.77 1.40
C ALA A 20 -8.16 10.64 0.16
N ALA A 21 -8.74 10.22 -0.97
CA ALA A 21 -8.51 10.88 -2.25
C ALA A 21 -9.71 10.75 -3.21
N PRO A 22 -9.85 11.66 -4.19
CA PRO A 22 -10.92 11.62 -5.18
C PRO A 22 -10.71 10.53 -6.25
N SER A 23 -9.50 9.98 -6.38
CA SER A 23 -9.17 8.89 -7.31
C SER A 23 -8.30 7.80 -6.65
N PRO A 24 -8.35 6.54 -7.14
CA PRO A 24 -7.48 5.46 -6.65
C PRO A 24 -6.00 5.74 -6.88
N GLN A 25 -5.65 6.45 -7.96
CA GLN A 25 -4.27 6.84 -8.25
C GLN A 25 -3.74 7.84 -7.22
N GLU A 26 -4.52 8.85 -6.85
CA GLU A 26 -4.15 9.78 -5.79
C GLU A 26 -4.07 9.10 -4.41
N LEU A 27 -4.95 8.13 -4.16
CA LEU A 27 -4.88 7.31 -2.96
C LEU A 27 -3.56 6.53 -2.90
N LEU A 28 -3.18 5.87 -4.00
CA LEU A 28 -1.88 5.19 -4.13
C LEU A 28 -0.71 6.15 -3.86
N ASN A 29 -0.72 7.33 -4.47
CA ASN A 29 0.33 8.33 -4.28
C ASN A 29 0.46 8.75 -2.79
N CYS A 30 -0.66 8.89 -2.08
CA CYS A 30 -0.66 9.17 -0.64
C CYS A 30 0.02 8.04 0.15
N ILE A 31 -0.36 6.78 -0.10
CA ILE A 31 0.21 5.61 0.57
C ILE A 31 1.71 5.50 0.30
N GLU A 32 2.15 5.67 -0.94
CA GLU A 32 3.56 5.68 -1.28
C GLU A 32 4.33 6.79 -0.54
N GLY A 33 3.73 7.97 -0.39
CA GLY A 33 4.29 9.05 0.43
C GLY A 33 4.51 8.64 1.88
N GLN A 34 3.52 7.97 2.49
CA GLN A 34 3.64 7.45 3.86
C GLN A 34 4.70 6.35 3.97
N LEU A 35 4.80 5.46 2.98
CA LEU A 35 5.85 4.43 2.94
C LEU A 35 7.25 5.04 2.87
N ARG A 36 7.44 6.06 2.03
CA ARG A 36 8.70 6.83 1.95
C ARG A 36 9.04 7.50 3.28
N GLY A 37 8.05 8.13 3.93
CA GLY A 37 8.20 8.70 5.27
C GLY A 37 8.57 7.66 6.34
N ALA A 38 8.12 6.41 6.18
CA ALA A 38 8.47 5.29 7.04
C ALA A 38 9.80 4.60 6.67
N GLY A 39 10.56 5.12 5.70
CA GLY A 39 11.86 4.59 5.28
C GLY A 39 11.81 3.47 4.25
N TYR A 40 10.65 3.22 3.63
CA TYR A 40 10.48 2.28 2.54
C TYR A 40 10.43 3.01 1.20
N THR A 41 11.19 2.53 0.23
CA THR A 41 11.18 3.04 -1.15
C THR A 41 10.29 2.15 -2.01
N PRO A 42 9.10 2.59 -2.45
CA PRO A 42 8.29 1.86 -3.41
C PRO A 42 9.07 1.59 -4.70
N ILE A 43 9.01 0.36 -5.20
CA ILE A 43 9.67 -0.08 -6.44
C ILE A 43 8.68 -0.56 -7.50
N ALA A 44 7.49 -1.02 -7.09
CA ALA A 44 6.40 -1.39 -7.97
C ALA A 44 5.07 -1.22 -7.24
N SER A 45 4.06 -0.73 -7.94
CA SER A 45 2.73 -0.50 -7.40
C SER A 45 1.69 -1.00 -8.40
N GLN A 46 0.66 -1.70 -7.90
CA GLN A 46 -0.41 -2.27 -8.71
C GLN A 46 -1.76 -1.90 -8.12
N LEU A 47 -2.67 -1.49 -9.00
CA LEU A 47 -4.11 -1.40 -8.74
C LEU A 47 -4.74 -2.71 -9.21
N LEU A 48 -5.45 -3.40 -8.33
CA LEU A 48 -5.97 -4.75 -8.58
C LEU A 48 -7.49 -4.80 -8.40
N ASP A 49 -8.17 -5.62 -9.19
CA ASP A 49 -9.61 -5.86 -9.14
C ASP A 49 -9.98 -6.83 -7.98
N ALA A 50 -11.22 -7.30 -7.94
CA ALA A 50 -11.67 -8.25 -6.92
C ALA A 50 -11.02 -9.65 -7.03
N ASN A 51 -10.51 -10.00 -8.20
CA ASN A 51 -9.83 -11.27 -8.48
C ASN A 51 -8.32 -11.19 -8.28
N VAL A 52 -7.80 -10.04 -7.85
CA VAL A 52 -6.36 -9.76 -7.67
C VAL A 52 -5.62 -9.64 -9.01
N ASP A 53 -6.34 -9.29 -10.07
CA ASP A 53 -5.77 -9.01 -11.39
C ASP A 53 -5.57 -7.51 -11.61
N PRO A 54 -4.55 -7.08 -12.38
CA PRO A 54 -4.39 -5.67 -12.73
C PRO A 54 -5.63 -5.08 -13.41
N VAL A 55 -6.09 -3.93 -12.92
CA VAL A 55 -7.25 -3.26 -13.52
C VAL A 55 -6.88 -2.56 -14.83
N GLU A 56 -7.82 -2.55 -15.78
CA GLU A 56 -7.71 -1.70 -16.98
C GLU A 56 -8.05 -0.23 -16.68
N ARG A 57 -8.96 -0.01 -15.72
CA ARG A 57 -9.38 1.32 -15.26
C ARG A 57 -9.14 1.46 -13.75
N PRO A 58 -8.42 2.50 -13.29
CA PRO A 58 -8.12 2.70 -11.87
C PRO A 58 -9.36 2.64 -10.96
N GLU A 59 -10.52 3.12 -11.43
CA GLU A 59 -11.78 3.16 -10.69
C GLU A 59 -12.34 1.78 -10.31
N GLU A 60 -11.90 0.73 -10.99
CA GLU A 60 -12.28 -0.66 -10.71
C GLU A 60 -11.45 -1.27 -9.58
N ALA A 61 -10.39 -0.58 -9.13
CA ALA A 61 -9.49 -1.07 -8.12
C ALA A 61 -10.21 -1.39 -6.81
N ARG A 62 -10.02 -2.63 -6.36
CA ARG A 62 -10.42 -3.14 -5.04
C ARG A 62 -9.24 -3.29 -4.12
N PHE A 63 -8.03 -3.44 -4.66
CA PHE A 63 -6.81 -3.49 -3.88
C PHE A 63 -5.71 -2.62 -4.44
N ILE A 64 -4.82 -2.20 -3.56
CA ILE A 64 -3.54 -1.59 -3.88
C ILE A 64 -2.46 -2.52 -3.33
N ARG A 65 -1.55 -2.98 -4.19
CA ARG A 65 -0.36 -3.74 -3.78
C ARG A 65 0.88 -2.91 -4.10
N ILE A 66 1.73 -2.71 -3.11
CA ILE A 66 2.99 -1.96 -3.25
C ILE A 66 4.14 -2.85 -2.81
N GLU A 67 5.10 -3.03 -3.70
CA GLU A 67 6.40 -3.61 -3.39
C GLU A 67 7.38 -2.49 -3.08
N ALA A 68 8.14 -2.62 -2.00
CA ALA A 68 9.07 -1.63 -1.54
C ALA A 68 10.37 -2.26 -1.02
N ARG A 69 11.44 -1.47 -1.00
CA ARG A 69 12.72 -1.81 -0.40
C ARG A 69 13.04 -0.90 0.77
N ARG A 70 13.83 -1.41 1.70
CA ARG A 70 14.39 -0.61 2.78
C ARG A 70 15.92 -0.58 2.66
N PRO A 71 16.58 0.57 2.88
CA PRO A 71 18.04 0.62 2.91
C PRO A 71 18.62 -0.38 3.93
N GLY A 72 19.61 -1.15 3.49
CA GLY A 72 20.24 -2.19 4.33
C GLY A 72 19.46 -3.51 4.42
N ASP A 73 18.28 -3.62 3.79
CA ASP A 73 17.57 -4.89 3.65
C ASP A 73 17.66 -5.40 2.20
N LYS A 74 17.94 -6.70 2.04
CA LYS A 74 17.97 -7.39 0.74
C LYS A 74 16.59 -7.85 0.29
N ASN A 75 15.65 -7.95 1.22
CA ASN A 75 14.31 -8.47 0.98
C ASN A 75 13.41 -7.43 0.32
N THR A 76 12.36 -7.91 -0.35
CA THR A 76 11.30 -7.04 -0.87
C THR A 76 10.10 -7.11 0.06
N HIS A 77 9.63 -5.95 0.50
CA HIS A 77 8.47 -5.84 1.36
C HIS A 77 7.24 -5.57 0.51
N VAL A 78 6.16 -6.30 0.76
CA VAL A 78 4.90 -6.14 0.05
C VAL A 78 3.87 -5.63 1.04
N PHE A 79 3.20 -4.53 0.70
CA PHE A 79 2.10 -3.94 1.46
C PHE A 79 0.84 -4.00 0.62
N THR A 80 -0.25 -4.52 1.20
CA THR A 80 -1.53 -4.66 0.50
C THR A 80 -2.64 -3.95 1.26
N PHE A 81 -3.44 -3.20 0.52
CA PHE A 81 -4.54 -2.39 1.04
C PHE A 81 -5.82 -2.70 0.27
N ALA A 82 -6.96 -2.73 0.95
CA ALA A 82 -8.26 -2.66 0.30
C ALA A 82 -8.59 -1.20 -0.04
N VAL A 83 -9.22 -1.00 -1.19
CA VAL A 83 -9.75 0.28 -1.63
C VAL A 83 -11.24 0.34 -1.31
N LEU A 84 -11.61 1.30 -0.47
CA LEU A 84 -13.00 1.58 -0.10
C LEU A 84 -13.45 2.87 -0.78
N LYS A 85 -14.71 2.97 -1.19
CA LYS A 85 -15.29 4.19 -1.79
C LYS A 85 -16.53 4.70 -1.03
N PRO A 86 -16.45 5.00 0.28
CA PRO A 86 -17.58 5.55 1.01
C PRO A 86 -17.90 6.97 0.51
N GLY A 87 -19.15 7.23 0.14
CA GLY A 87 -19.61 8.58 -0.22
C GLY A 87 -18.87 9.22 -1.40
N GLY A 88 -18.30 8.42 -2.31
CA GLY A 88 -17.60 8.91 -3.49
C GLY A 88 -16.11 9.22 -3.30
N VAL A 89 -15.58 9.14 -2.07
CA VAL A 89 -14.16 9.36 -1.75
C VAL A 89 -13.46 8.01 -1.57
N TYR A 90 -12.29 7.84 -2.18
CA TYR A 90 -11.49 6.63 -2.02
C TYR A 90 -10.67 6.67 -0.73
N LYS A 91 -10.67 5.56 0.00
CA LYS A 91 -9.88 5.36 1.23
C LYS A 91 -9.18 4.02 1.18
N ALA A 92 -8.04 3.92 1.86
CA ALA A 92 -7.30 2.67 1.99
C ALA A 92 -7.55 2.03 3.36
N LEU A 93 -7.74 0.72 3.38
CA LEU A 93 -7.74 -0.10 4.59
C LEU A 93 -6.58 -1.09 4.52
N TRP A 94 -5.75 -1.14 5.56
CA TRP A 94 -4.66 -2.12 5.64
C TRP A 94 -5.22 -3.54 5.63
N LEU A 95 -4.72 -4.40 4.73
CA LEU A 95 -5.06 -5.82 4.71
C LEU A 95 -3.93 -6.68 5.25
N GLN A 96 -2.78 -6.63 4.59
CA GLN A 96 -1.67 -7.53 4.89
C GLN A 96 -0.32 -6.92 4.49
N SER A 97 0.73 -7.52 5.04
CA SER A 97 2.10 -7.28 4.61
C SER A 97 2.86 -8.58 4.55
N ALA A 98 3.76 -8.70 3.58
CA ALA A 98 4.61 -9.87 3.40
C ALA A 98 6.05 -9.45 3.11
N VAL A 99 6.97 -10.40 3.25
CA VAL A 99 8.38 -10.23 2.88
C VAL A 99 8.71 -11.33 1.88
N ILE A 100 9.21 -10.93 0.71
CA ILE A 100 9.78 -11.85 -0.27
C ILE A 100 11.27 -11.91 0.01
N GLU A 101 11.71 -13.05 0.54
CA GLU A 101 13.11 -13.31 0.82
C GLU A 101 13.90 -13.48 -0.48
N LYS A 102 15.10 -12.88 -0.52
CA LYS A 102 16.07 -13.05 -1.61
C LYS A 102 17.36 -13.69 -1.11
#